data_AF-A0A2H3SQ19-F1
#
_entry.id   AF-A0A2H3SQ19-F1
#
_cell.length_a   1.000
_cell.length_b   1.000
_cell.length_c   1.000
_cell.angle_alpha   90.00
_cell.angle_beta   90.00
_cell.angle_gamma   90.00
#
_symmetry.space_group_name_H-M   'P 1'
#
loop_
_entity.id
_entity.type
_entity.pdbx_description
1 polymer ?
#
loop_
_entity_poly.entity_id
_entity_poly.type
_entity_poly.pdbx_seq_one_letter_code
_entity_poly.pdbx_strand_id
1 'polypeptide(L)'
;MESLPALDTRPRATHYGAPAVHEFHRAGVLEEIREQGFIPRSVEWRKPDGTLLAGLNRSVLEDIDSVHCLPLDRLGPLLLKRLTQYPTAKVYWNHKVLNVGQDATKA
;
A
#
# COMPACT_ATOMS: atom_id res chain seq x y z
N MET A 1 10.49 11.57 -7.72
CA MET A 1 11.88 11.14 -8.00
C MET A 1 12.17 9.96 -7.09
N GLU A 2 12.87 8.95 -7.59
CA GLU A 2 13.33 7.79 -6.83
C GLU A 2 14.84 7.64 -7.01
N SER A 3 15.54 7.40 -5.90
CA SER A 3 16.99 7.21 -5.86
C SER A 3 17.44 5.88 -6.45
N LEU A 4 16.61 4.84 -6.34
CA LEU A 4 16.86 3.52 -6.90
C LEU A 4 16.57 3.50 -8.42
N PRO A 5 17.16 2.53 -9.16
CA PRO A 5 16.90 2.37 -10.59
C PRO A 5 15.49 1.85 -10.90
N ALA A 6 14.81 1.28 -9.92
CA ALA A 6 13.49 0.68 -10.05
C ALA A 6 12.80 0.60 -8.67
N LEU A 7 11.55 0.15 -8.67
CA LEU A 7 10.81 -0.19 -7.45
C LEU A 7 11.57 -1.26 -6.62
N ASP A 8 11.47 -1.16 -5.30
CA ASP A 8 11.99 -2.18 -4.39
C ASP A 8 11.17 -3.47 -4.52
N THR A 9 11.86 -4.60 -4.61
CA THR A 9 11.27 -5.93 -4.81
C THR A 9 11.04 -6.70 -3.51
N ARG A 10 11.32 -6.10 -2.35
CA ARG A 10 11.08 -6.72 -1.05
C ARG A 10 9.64 -6.47 -0.59
N PRO A 11 8.99 -7.47 0.03
CA PRO A 11 7.56 -7.39 0.38
C PRO A 11 7.22 -6.28 1.37
N ARG A 12 8.11 -5.96 2.31
CA ARG A 12 7.95 -4.88 3.32
C ARG A 12 6.52 -4.85 3.91
N ALA A 13 5.84 -3.71 3.87
CA ALA A 13 4.51 -3.53 4.43
C ALA A 13 3.45 -4.24 3.57
N THR A 14 2.51 -4.91 4.23
CA THR A 14 1.46 -5.72 3.57
C THR A 14 0.05 -5.35 4.00
N HIS A 15 -0.16 -5.05 5.29
CA HIS A 15 -1.49 -4.87 5.87
C HIS A 15 -1.89 -3.39 5.85
N TYR A 16 -2.98 -3.06 5.16
CA TYR A 16 -3.53 -1.70 5.09
C TYR A 16 -4.86 -1.65 5.82
N GLY A 17 -4.93 -0.85 6.88
CA GLY A 17 -6.13 -0.64 7.67
C GLY A 17 -7.17 0.24 6.96
N ALA A 18 -8.34 0.36 7.58
CA ALA A 18 -9.49 1.05 6.99
C ALA A 18 -9.22 2.44 6.42
N PRO A 19 -8.48 3.33 7.10
CA PRO A 19 -8.17 4.65 6.54
C PRO A 19 -7.38 4.58 5.23
N ALA A 20 -6.47 3.61 5.06
CA ALA A 20 -5.72 3.45 3.82
C ALA A 20 -6.58 2.82 2.71
N VAL A 21 -7.47 1.90 3.07
CA VAL A 21 -8.39 1.26 2.12
C VAL A 21 -9.42 2.25 1.58
N HIS A 22 -9.89 3.16 2.43
CA HIS A 22 -10.70 4.30 2.03
C HIS A 22 -10.01 5.13 0.92
N GLU A 23 -8.71 5.40 1.10
CA GLU A 23 -7.92 6.13 0.11
C GLU A 23 -7.65 5.33 -1.17
N PHE A 24 -7.50 4.00 -1.08
CA PHE A 24 -7.42 3.15 -2.27
C PHE A 24 -8.73 3.15 -3.06
N HIS A 25 -9.88 3.22 -2.38
CA HIS A 25 -11.17 3.36 -3.03
C HIS A 25 -11.27 4.72 -3.74
N ARG A 26 -10.95 5.82 -3.04
CA ARG A 26 -10.96 7.17 -3.60
C ARG A 26 -10.00 7.33 -4.79
N ALA A 27 -8.84 6.66 -4.73
CA ALA A 27 -7.85 6.65 -5.81
C ALA A 27 -8.22 5.70 -6.96
N GLY A 28 -9.29 4.92 -6.86
CA GLY A 28 -9.77 4.02 -7.91
C GLY A 28 -8.91 2.77 -8.14
N VAL A 29 -8.13 2.36 -7.14
CA VAL A 29 -7.22 1.20 -7.22
C VAL A 29 -7.65 0.01 -6.36
N LEU A 30 -8.70 0.16 -5.56
CA LEU A 30 -9.12 -0.85 -4.58
C LEU A 30 -9.49 -2.19 -5.22
N GLU A 31 -10.18 -2.20 -6.36
CA GLU A 31 -10.59 -3.46 -7.00
C GLU A 31 -9.39 -4.30 -7.46
N GLU A 32 -8.38 -3.70 -8.09
CA GLU A 32 -7.16 -4.44 -8.45
C GLU A 32 -6.38 -4.91 -7.22
N ILE A 33 -6.42 -4.15 -6.11
CA ILE A 33 -5.83 -4.58 -4.83
C ILE A 33 -6.59 -5.79 -4.27
N ARG A 34 -7.92 -5.82 -4.38
CA ARG A 34 -8.77 -6.95 -3.96
C ARG A 34 -8.50 -8.21 -4.80
N GLU A 35 -8.39 -8.05 -6.12
CA GLU A 35 -8.13 -9.15 -7.05
C GLU A 35 -6.76 -9.81 -6.82
N GLN A 36 -5.74 -9.01 -6.47
CA GLN A 36 -4.37 -9.49 -6.32
C GLN A 36 -3.99 -9.84 -4.87
N GLY A 37 -4.71 -9.27 -3.91
CA GLY A 37 -4.39 -9.31 -2.50
C GLY A 37 -5.15 -10.39 -1.73
N PHE A 38 -5.22 -10.16 -0.42
CA PHE A 38 -5.92 -11.00 0.53
C PHE A 38 -6.70 -10.12 1.52
N ILE A 39 -7.92 -10.52 1.87
CA ILE A 39 -8.72 -9.82 2.89
C ILE A 39 -8.78 -10.72 4.14
N PRO A 40 -7.98 -10.45 5.18
CA PRO A 40 -7.98 -11.26 6.40
C PRO A 40 -9.36 -11.27 7.04
N ARG A 41 -9.78 -12.41 7.59
CA ARG A 41 -11.05 -12.52 8.36
C ARG A 41 -10.86 -12.27 9.84
N SER A 42 -9.66 -12.52 10.35
CA SER A 42 -9.30 -12.32 11.74
C SER A 42 -7.81 -12.05 11.88
N VAL A 43 -7.43 -11.55 13.05
CA VAL A 43 -6.04 -11.52 13.52
C VAL A 43 -6.02 -12.28 14.83
N GLU A 44 -5.06 -13.18 14.98
CA GLU A 44 -4.95 -14.05 16.15
C GLU A 44 -3.54 -13.96 16.73
N TRP A 45 -3.46 -13.93 18.06
CA TRP A 45 -2.22 -14.07 18.80
C TRP A 45 -2.14 -15.49 19.33
N ARG A 46 -1.04 -16.16 19.01
CA ARG A 46 -0.80 -17.57 19.36
C ARG A 46 0.57 -17.71 20.03
N LYS A 47 0.68 -18.70 20.91
CA LYS A 47 1.99 -19.18 21.38
C LYS A 47 2.78 -19.80 20.22
N PRO A 48 4.11 -19.99 20.34
CA PRO A 48 4.90 -20.67 19.30
C PRO A 48 4.42 -22.10 18.97
N ASP A 49 3.81 -22.79 19.94
CA ASP A 49 3.20 -24.12 19.74
C ASP A 49 1.84 -24.07 19.02
N GLY A 50 1.35 -22.88 18.67
CA GLY A 50 0.08 -22.65 17.98
C GLY A 50 -1.13 -22.43 18.90
N THR A 51 -0.99 -22.55 20.22
CA THR A 51 -2.08 -22.32 21.19
C THR A 51 -2.63 -20.89 21.06
N LEU A 52 -3.93 -20.75 20.85
CA LEU A 52 -4.60 -19.44 20.76
C LEU A 52 -4.62 -18.73 22.11
N LEU A 53 -4.22 -17.46 22.11
CA LEU A 53 -4.26 -16.57 23.28
C LEU A 53 -5.45 -15.61 23.20
N ALA A 54 -5.61 -14.95 22.06
CA ALA A 54 -6.67 -14.00 21.78
C ALA A 54 -6.83 -13.81 20.27
N GLY A 55 -7.95 -13.24 19.86
CA GLY A 55 -8.16 -12.87 18.46
C GLY A 55 -9.14 -11.72 18.29
N LEU A 56 -8.98 -10.99 17.20
CA LEU A 56 -9.94 -10.02 16.70
C LEU A 56 -10.62 -10.63 15.48
N ASN A 57 -11.92 -10.90 15.61
CA ASN A 57 -12.73 -11.36 14.49
C ASN A 57 -13.26 -10.16 13.73
N ARG A 58 -12.93 -10.06 12.43
CA ARG A 58 -13.42 -8.99 11.57
C ARG A 58 -14.82 -9.28 11.01
N SER A 59 -15.29 -10.53 11.01
CA SER A 59 -16.60 -10.87 10.45
C SER A 59 -17.78 -10.18 11.16
N VAL A 60 -17.53 -9.53 12.30
CA VAL A 60 -18.51 -8.75 13.06
C VAL A 60 -18.60 -7.29 12.61
N LEU A 61 -17.75 -6.87 11.67
CA LEU A 61 -17.71 -5.52 11.09
C LEU A 61 -18.10 -5.61 9.61
N GLU A 62 -19.19 -4.93 9.22
CA GLU A 62 -19.74 -4.95 7.85
C GLU A 62 -19.05 -3.96 6.89
N ASP A 63 -17.87 -3.46 7.25
CA ASP A 63 -17.26 -2.30 6.58
C ASP A 63 -16.56 -2.64 5.24
N ILE A 64 -16.91 -1.89 4.20
CA ILE A 64 -16.27 -1.88 2.87
C ILE A 64 -14.78 -1.58 3.00
N ASP A 65 -14.40 -0.73 3.94
CA ASP A 65 -13.02 -0.32 4.21
C ASP A 65 -12.31 -1.29 5.17
N SER A 66 -12.63 -2.59 5.12
CA SER A 66 -11.91 -3.61 5.89
C SER A 66 -10.42 -3.70 5.55
N VAL A 67 -9.60 -4.31 6.43
CA VAL A 67 -8.16 -4.50 6.16
C VAL A 67 -7.95 -5.25 4.83
N HIS A 68 -7.11 -4.70 3.95
CA HIS A 68 -6.66 -5.38 2.73
C HIS A 68 -5.14 -5.62 2.81
N CYS A 69 -4.72 -6.78 2.31
CA CYS A 69 -3.33 -7.21 2.33
C CYS A 69 -2.77 -7.33 0.93
N LEU A 70 -1.77 -6.52 0.59
CA LEU A 70 -0.99 -6.65 -0.64
C LEU A 70 0.46 -6.19 -0.36
N PRO A 71 1.45 -7.10 -0.39
CA PRO A 71 2.85 -6.74 -0.16
C PRO A 71 3.32 -5.59 -1.07
N LEU A 72 4.22 -4.74 -0.56
CA LEU A 72 4.64 -3.50 -1.22
C LEU A 72 5.34 -3.73 -2.57
N ASP A 73 6.07 -4.83 -2.71
CA ASP A 73 6.67 -5.28 -3.97
C ASP A 73 5.62 -5.58 -5.06
N ARG A 74 4.37 -5.82 -4.68
CA ARG A 74 3.22 -6.02 -5.57
C ARG A 74 2.34 -4.78 -5.70
N LEU A 75 2.13 -4.05 -4.60
CA LEU A 75 1.37 -2.80 -4.61
C LEU A 75 2.09 -1.70 -5.41
N GLY A 76 3.40 -1.56 -5.26
CA GLY A 76 4.20 -0.54 -5.96
C GLY A 76 4.03 -0.60 -7.49
N PRO A 77 4.23 -1.77 -8.13
CA PRO A 77 4.01 -1.92 -9.57
C PRO A 77 2.58 -1.62 -10.03
N LEU A 78 1.57 -1.99 -9.24
CA LEU A 78 0.16 -1.66 -9.52
C LEU A 78 -0.03 -0.14 -9.56
N LEU A 79 0.44 0.57 -8.54
CA LEU A 79 0.33 2.03 -8.47
C LEU A 79 1.12 2.72 -9.59
N LEU A 80 2.33 2.22 -9.90
CA LEU A 80 3.13 2.75 -11.01
C LEU A 80 2.42 2.57 -12.34
N LYS A 81 1.85 1.39 -12.61
CA LYS A 81 1.05 1.12 -13.82
C LYS A 81 -0.08 2.14 -13.97
N ARG A 82 -0.81 2.43 -12.89
CA ARG A 82 -1.89 3.43 -12.88
C ARG A 82 -1.36 4.85 -13.11
N LEU A 83 -0.30 5.24 -12.41
CA LEU A 83 0.32 6.56 -12.57
C LEU A 83 0.79 6.81 -14.01
N THR A 84 1.38 5.80 -14.66
CA THR A 84 1.90 5.93 -16.04
C THR A 84 0.83 6.10 -17.11
N GLN A 85 -0.46 5.88 -16.78
CA GLN A 85 -1.57 6.17 -17.70
C GLN A 85 -1.82 7.68 -17.87
N TYR A 86 -1.33 8.50 -16.94
CA TYR A 86 -1.48 9.95 -16.98
C TYR A 86 -0.26 10.59 -17.64
N PRO A 87 -0.39 11.20 -18.83
CA PRO A 87 0.75 11.77 -19.56
C PRO A 87 1.40 12.97 -18.84
N THR A 88 0.69 13.55 -17.86
CA THR A 88 1.19 14.63 -17.01
C THR A 88 2.11 14.15 -15.89
N ALA A 89 2.08 12.86 -15.56
CA ALA A 89 2.93 12.27 -14.52
C ALA A 89 4.27 11.83 -15.11
N LYS A 90 5.37 12.16 -14.42
CA LYS A 90 6.73 11.75 -14.79
C LYS A 90 7.42 11.08 -13.61
N VAL A 91 8.01 9.91 -13.85
CA VAL A 91 8.81 9.19 -12.86
C VAL A 91 10.27 9.24 -13.27
N TYR A 92 11.12 9.71 -12.36
CA TYR A 92 12.56 9.82 -12.55
C TYR A 92 13.27 8.84 -11.62
N TRP A 93 13.83 7.76 -12.18
CA TRP A 93 14.63 6.74 -11.49
C TRP A 93 16.10 7.13 -11.44
N ASN A 94 16.88 6.61 -10.48
CA ASN A 94 18.27 7.02 -10.24
C ASN A 94 18.43 8.54 -9.96
N HIS A 95 17.41 9.19 -9.42
CA HIS A 95 17.43 10.60 -9.06
C HIS A 95 17.34 10.75 -7.55
N LYS A 96 18.50 10.84 -6.90
CA LYS A 96 18.59 11.17 -5.47
C LYS A 96 18.52 12.68 -5.28
N VAL A 97 17.51 13.14 -4.54
CA VAL A 97 17.42 14.55 -4.13
C VAL A 97 18.49 14.83 -3.08
N LEU A 98 19.38 15.79 -3.35
CA LEU A 98 20.50 16.14 -2.46
C LEU A 98 20.19 17.34 -1.56
N ASN A 99 19.37 18.27 -2.04
CA ASN A 99 18.94 19.46 -1.32
C ASN A 99 17.57 19.91 -1.85
N VAL A 100 16.79 20.57 -1.00
CA VAL A 100 15.50 21.19 -1.33
C VAL A 100 15.46 22.55 -0.64
N GLY A 101 14.97 23.58 -1.33
CA GLY A 101 14.73 24.91 -0.78
C GLY A 101 13.41 25.45 -1.30
N GLN A 102 12.79 26.37 -0.56
CA GLN A 102 11.56 27.05 -0.95
C GLN A 102 11.70 28.52 -0.58
N ASP A 103 11.32 29.42 -1.49
CA ASP A 103 11.23 30.86 -1.25
C ASP A 103 9.88 31.41 -1.74
N ALA A 104 9.58 32.68 -1.43
CA ALA A 104 8.29 33.29 -1.76
C ALA A 104 8.01 33.40 -3.28
N THR A 105 9.04 33.22 -4.11
CA THR A 105 8.97 33.36 -5.57
C THR A 105 9.23 32.06 -6.32
N LYS A 106 9.72 31.01 -5.65
CA LYS A 106 10.00 29.69 -6.21
C LYS A 106 9.78 28.58 -5.20
N ALA A 107 9.09 27.55 -5.66
CA ALA A 107 9.12 26.21 -5.05
C ALA A 107 10.32 25.42 -5.59
#